data_AF-A0A2R9VJX6-F1
#
_entry.id   AF-A0A2R9VJX6-F1
#
_cell.length_a   1.000
_cell.length_b   1.000
_cell.length_c   1.000
_cell.angle_alpha   90.00
_cell.angle_beta   90.00
_cell.angle_gamma   90.00
#
_symmetry.space_group_name_H-M   'P 1'
#
loop_
_entity.id
_entity.type
_entity.pdbx_description
1 polymer ?
#
loop_
_entity_poly.entity_id
_entity_poly.type
_entity_poly.pdbx_seq_one_letter_code
_entity_poly.pdbx_strand_id
1 'polypeptide(L)'
;MQLQLICEDPSQQSHLDELAARWQLSHTDESDFALVLTAERLELRKVDEPKLGAIFVDLIGGAVGHRRKFGGGKGQAIAKAAGLNKGATPTVLDGTAGLGRDAFVLASLGCKVQMVERHPVVAALLDDGLARAKQDPEIGSWVSERMSLIHASSHDALDQLAQNREFVKPDVVYLDPMYPHPENKKKSALVKKEMRVFQSLVGADLDADGLLEPALALATKRVVVKRPDYANWLNEQKPSMAIETKKNRFDVYVKASMA
;
A
#
# COMPACT_ATOMS: atom_id res chain seq x y z
N MET A 1 2.92 1.79 -19.05
CA MET A 1 3.45 0.43 -18.74
C MET A 1 2.81 -0.57 -19.68
N GLN A 2 3.55 -1.59 -20.16
CA GLN A 2 3.01 -2.59 -21.07
C GLN A 2 2.74 -3.92 -20.37
N LEU A 3 1.55 -4.48 -20.56
CA LEU A 3 1.14 -5.81 -20.06
C LEU A 3 -0.04 -6.34 -20.86
N GLN A 4 -0.40 -7.61 -20.71
CA GLN A 4 -1.61 -8.13 -21.33
C GLN A 4 -2.84 -7.49 -20.67
N LEU A 5 -3.67 -6.82 -21.45
CA LEU A 5 -4.95 -6.28 -21.01
C LEU A 5 -6.07 -7.19 -21.52
N ILE A 6 -6.83 -7.80 -20.60
CA ILE A 6 -7.82 -8.83 -20.94
C ILE A 6 -9.16 -8.46 -20.31
N CYS A 7 -10.22 -8.46 -21.12
CA CYS A 7 -11.60 -8.34 -20.64
C CYS A 7 -12.30 -9.70 -20.78
N GLU A 8 -12.73 -10.30 -19.66
CA GLU A 8 -13.46 -11.58 -19.69
C GLU A 8 -14.95 -11.41 -20.03
N ASP A 9 -15.47 -10.19 -19.88
CA ASP A 9 -16.83 -9.81 -20.23
C ASP A 9 -16.80 -8.75 -21.34
N PRO A 10 -17.07 -9.11 -22.61
CA PRO A 10 -17.03 -8.17 -23.73
C PRO A 10 -17.90 -6.92 -23.55
N SER A 11 -18.94 -6.97 -22.71
CA SER A 11 -19.78 -5.80 -22.42
C SER A 11 -19.05 -4.72 -21.60
N GLN A 12 -17.94 -5.08 -20.96
CA GLN A 12 -17.11 -4.19 -20.14
C GLN A 12 -15.82 -3.75 -20.85
N GLN A 13 -15.67 -4.01 -22.15
CA GLN A 13 -14.46 -3.64 -22.89
C GLN A 13 -14.19 -2.13 -22.82
N SER A 14 -15.23 -1.30 -22.95
CA SER A 14 -15.08 0.16 -22.81
C SER A 14 -14.56 0.56 -21.42
N HIS A 15 -14.98 -0.15 -20.37
CA HIS A 15 -14.49 0.10 -19.01
C HIS A 15 -13.00 -0.24 -18.89
N LEU A 16 -12.56 -1.35 -19.48
CA LEU A 16 -11.14 -1.72 -19.51
C LEU A 16 -10.31 -0.68 -20.28
N ASP A 17 -10.83 -0.16 -21.40
CA ASP A 17 -10.15 0.85 -22.21
C ASP A 17 -10.00 2.18 -21.46
N GLU A 18 -11.06 2.63 -20.76
CA GLU A 18 -11.02 3.81 -19.89
C GLU A 18 -10.02 3.65 -18.74
N LEU A 19 -10.00 2.46 -18.12
CA LEU A 19 -9.05 2.11 -17.07
C LEU A 19 -7.61 2.15 -17.61
N ALA A 20 -7.36 1.54 -18.77
CA ALA A 20 -6.05 1.52 -19.40
C ALA A 20 -5.57 2.95 -19.71
N ALA A 21 -6.45 3.80 -20.24
CA ALA A 21 -6.15 5.21 -20.50
C ALA A 21 -5.84 5.97 -19.20
N ARG A 22 -6.68 5.83 -18.17
CA ARG A 22 -6.50 6.50 -16.86
C ARG A 22 -5.15 6.16 -16.23
N TRP A 23 -4.73 4.90 -16.31
CA TRP A 23 -3.49 4.40 -15.68
C TRP A 23 -2.31 4.31 -16.64
N GLN A 24 -2.43 4.83 -17.86
CA GLN A 24 -1.36 4.82 -18.88
C GLN A 24 -0.80 3.41 -19.14
N LEU A 25 -1.70 2.45 -19.25
CA LEU A 25 -1.42 1.05 -19.57
C LEU A 25 -1.62 0.81 -21.06
N SER A 26 -0.77 -0.02 -21.65
CA SER A 26 -0.88 -0.42 -23.05
C SER A 26 -0.80 -1.93 -23.18
N HIS A 27 -1.61 -2.50 -24.05
CA HIS A 27 -1.65 -3.94 -24.29
C HIS A 27 -0.37 -4.43 -25.00
N THR A 28 0.18 -5.57 -24.55
CA THR A 28 1.16 -6.37 -25.29
C THR A 28 1.01 -7.85 -24.93
N ASP A 29 1.03 -8.73 -25.93
CA ASP A 29 0.99 -10.19 -25.74
C ASP A 29 2.31 -10.76 -25.19
N GLU A 30 3.41 -9.99 -25.26
CA GLU A 30 4.75 -10.43 -24.86
C GLU A 30 4.97 -10.40 -23.34
N SER A 31 4.04 -9.84 -22.56
CA SER A 31 4.20 -9.72 -21.11
C SER A 31 3.86 -11.02 -20.38
N ASP A 32 4.66 -11.37 -19.38
CA ASP A 32 4.35 -12.46 -18.43
C ASP A 32 3.21 -12.10 -17.45
N PHE A 33 2.68 -10.88 -17.51
CA PHE A 33 1.59 -10.42 -16.66
C PHE A 33 0.36 -10.04 -17.48
N ALA A 34 -0.80 -10.41 -16.93
CA ALA A 34 -2.10 -9.98 -17.43
C ALA A 34 -2.87 -9.22 -16.35
N LEU A 35 -3.36 -8.04 -16.71
CA LEU A 35 -4.39 -7.34 -15.96
C LEU A 35 -5.74 -7.69 -16.57
N VAL A 36 -6.54 -8.39 -15.79
CA VAL A 36 -7.78 -9.01 -16.23
C VAL A 36 -8.95 -8.32 -15.54
N LEU A 37 -9.85 -7.75 -16.33
CA LEU A 37 -11.15 -7.30 -15.87
C LEU A 37 -12.14 -8.47 -15.99
N THR A 38 -12.57 -8.99 -14.83
CA THR A 38 -13.61 -10.01 -14.74
C THR A 38 -14.97 -9.36 -14.52
N ALA A 39 -16.04 -10.15 -14.47
CA ALA A 39 -17.36 -9.67 -14.10
C ALA A 39 -17.43 -9.08 -12.67
N GLU A 40 -16.50 -9.46 -11.79
CA GLU A 40 -16.52 -9.10 -10.36
C GLU A 40 -15.50 -8.05 -9.98
N ARG A 41 -14.36 -7.97 -10.68
CA ARG A 41 -13.19 -7.19 -10.23
C ARG A 41 -12.09 -7.08 -11.28
N LEU A 42 -11.16 -6.18 -11.03
CA LEU A 42 -9.83 -6.18 -11.63
C LEU A 42 -8.86 -7.09 -10.87
N GLU A 43 -8.11 -7.93 -11.60
CA GLU A 43 -7.10 -8.80 -11.01
C GLU A 43 -5.85 -8.96 -11.87
N LEU A 44 -4.71 -9.22 -11.24
CA LEU A 44 -3.43 -9.48 -11.86
C LEU A 44 -3.13 -10.97 -11.89
N ARG A 45 -2.73 -11.48 -13.04
CA ARG A 45 -2.30 -12.87 -13.25
C ARG A 45 -0.87 -12.89 -13.79
N LYS A 46 -0.10 -13.89 -13.38
CA LYS A 46 1.20 -14.22 -13.96
C LYS A 46 1.00 -15.37 -14.95
N VAL A 47 1.01 -15.07 -16.25
CA VAL A 47 0.49 -15.97 -17.30
C VAL A 47 1.36 -17.19 -17.52
N ASP A 48 2.67 -17.08 -17.30
CA ASP A 48 3.64 -18.18 -17.39
C ASP A 48 3.63 -19.07 -16.12
N GLU A 49 2.97 -18.65 -15.04
CA GLU A 49 2.82 -19.42 -13.80
C GLU A 49 1.36 -19.48 -13.28
N PRO A 50 0.41 -20.07 -14.03
CA PRO A 50 -1.03 -20.01 -13.72
C PRO A 50 -1.40 -20.64 -12.36
N LYS A 51 -0.59 -21.57 -11.83
CA LYS A 51 -0.78 -22.20 -10.51
C LYS A 51 -0.59 -21.24 -9.32
N LEU A 52 -0.06 -20.03 -9.57
CA LEU A 52 0.06 -18.98 -8.56
C LEU A 52 -1.28 -18.32 -8.24
N GLY A 53 -2.25 -18.39 -9.17
CA GLY A 53 -3.55 -17.75 -9.05
C GLY A 53 -3.49 -16.24 -9.33
N ALA A 54 -4.63 -15.58 -9.14
CA ALA A 54 -4.78 -14.15 -9.37
C ALA A 54 -4.57 -13.34 -8.08
N ILE A 55 -4.15 -12.09 -8.24
CA ILE A 55 -4.05 -11.09 -7.16
C ILE A 55 -5.04 -9.97 -7.43
N PHE A 56 -5.81 -9.63 -6.41
CA PHE A 56 -6.70 -8.49 -6.42
C PHE A 56 -6.74 -7.89 -5.02
N VAL A 57 -7.22 -6.65 -4.92
CA VAL A 57 -7.37 -5.97 -3.63
C VAL A 57 -8.74 -6.28 -3.05
N ASP A 58 -8.79 -7.10 -1.99
CA ASP A 58 -9.99 -7.32 -1.19
C ASP A 58 -9.87 -6.65 0.17
N LEU A 59 -10.63 -5.58 0.37
CA LEU A 59 -10.70 -4.86 1.65
C LEU A 59 -11.90 -5.28 2.51
N ILE A 60 -12.84 -6.04 1.94
CA ILE A 60 -14.08 -6.44 2.61
C ILE A 60 -13.85 -7.78 3.33
N GLY A 61 -13.38 -8.78 2.57
CA GLY A 61 -13.25 -10.16 2.99
C GLY A 61 -11.81 -10.61 3.20
N GLY A 62 -11.61 -11.94 3.09
CA GLY A 62 -10.29 -12.56 3.11
C GLY A 62 -9.43 -12.22 4.33
N ALA A 63 -8.12 -12.12 4.09
CA ALA A 63 -7.13 -11.84 5.14
C ALA A 63 -7.27 -10.43 5.74
N VAL A 64 -7.71 -9.45 4.94
CA VAL A 64 -7.85 -8.05 5.37
C VAL A 64 -9.08 -7.89 6.28
N GLY A 65 -10.24 -8.40 5.86
CA GLY A 65 -11.45 -8.43 6.68
C GLY A 65 -11.27 -9.23 7.98
N HIS A 66 -10.58 -10.37 7.92
CA HIS A 66 -10.22 -11.12 9.13
C HIS A 66 -9.31 -10.29 10.06
N ARG A 67 -8.28 -9.61 9.52
CA ARG A 67 -7.39 -8.75 10.32
C ARG A 67 -8.13 -7.55 10.92
N ARG A 68 -9.13 -6.99 10.22
CA ARG A 68 -10.01 -5.95 10.77
C ARG A 68 -10.74 -6.43 12.03
N LYS A 69 -11.39 -7.60 11.94
CA LYS A 69 -12.23 -8.15 13.02
C LYS A 69 -11.41 -8.74 14.18
N PHE A 70 -10.31 -9.43 13.89
CA PHE A 70 -9.57 -10.25 14.86
C PHE A 70 -8.09 -9.90 15.00
N GLY A 71 -7.59 -8.89 14.29
CA GLY A 71 -6.17 -8.52 14.32
C GLY A 71 -5.70 -7.84 15.60
N GLY A 72 -6.59 -7.57 16.56
CA GLY A 72 -6.27 -6.94 17.85
C GLY A 72 -6.52 -5.42 17.89
N GLY A 73 -7.16 -4.85 16.87
CA GLY A 73 -7.60 -3.45 16.89
C GLY A 73 -6.45 -2.46 17.09
N LYS A 74 -6.63 -1.48 18.00
CA LYS A 74 -5.58 -0.52 18.42
C LYS A 74 -4.40 -1.18 19.15
N GLY A 75 -4.51 -2.47 19.53
CA GLY A 75 -3.42 -3.26 20.09
C GLY A 75 -2.36 -3.68 19.08
N GLN A 76 -2.65 -3.59 17.78
CA GLN A 76 -1.71 -3.92 16.70
C GLN A 76 -0.45 -3.06 16.74
N ALA A 77 0.69 -3.66 16.38
CA ALA A 77 1.99 -2.96 16.34
C ALA A 77 1.95 -1.73 15.42
N ILE A 78 1.33 -1.85 14.24
CA ILE A 78 1.16 -0.71 13.32
C ILE A 78 0.34 0.43 13.93
N ALA A 79 -0.73 0.10 14.68
CA ALA A 79 -1.57 1.09 15.34
C ALA A 79 -0.78 1.83 16.43
N LYS A 80 -0.03 1.09 17.25
CA LYS A 80 0.86 1.66 18.26
C LYS A 80 1.95 2.54 17.65
N ALA A 81 2.55 2.09 16.54
CA ALA A 81 3.59 2.83 15.83
C ALA A 81 3.05 4.17 15.30
N ALA A 82 1.87 4.14 14.65
CA ALA A 82 1.17 5.31 14.17
C ALA A 82 0.67 6.24 15.30
N GLY A 83 0.68 5.80 16.56
CA GLY A 83 0.27 6.64 17.69
C GLY A 83 -1.24 6.64 17.95
N LEU A 84 -1.96 5.59 17.55
CA LEU A 84 -3.35 5.33 17.93
C LEU A 84 -3.46 4.94 19.43
N ASN A 85 -3.11 5.85 20.33
CA ASN A 85 -3.19 5.67 21.77
C ASN A 85 -3.96 6.82 22.46
N LYS A 86 -4.44 6.60 23.69
CA LYS A 86 -5.02 7.64 24.58
C LYS A 86 -6.14 8.52 23.97
N GLY A 87 -6.87 8.02 22.98
CA GLY A 87 -7.97 8.75 22.32
C GLY A 87 -7.58 9.45 21.02
N ALA A 88 -6.29 9.56 20.71
CA ALA A 88 -5.80 10.13 19.46
C ALA A 88 -6.21 9.26 18.25
N THR A 89 -6.54 9.93 17.15
CA THR A 89 -6.88 9.32 15.86
C THR A 89 -6.19 10.12 14.76
N PRO A 90 -4.91 9.81 14.47
CA PRO A 90 -4.09 10.64 13.59
C PRO A 90 -4.54 10.57 12.14
N THR A 91 -4.30 11.65 11.41
CA THR A 91 -4.26 11.65 9.95
C THR A 91 -2.96 10.98 9.48
N VAL A 92 -3.07 10.13 8.47
CA VAL A 92 -1.94 9.32 7.98
C VAL A 92 -1.80 9.53 6.48
N LEU A 93 -0.57 9.73 6.03
CA LEU A 93 -0.21 9.53 4.63
C LEU A 93 0.61 8.25 4.52
N ASP A 94 0.11 7.27 3.78
CA ASP A 94 0.84 6.06 3.42
C ASP A 94 1.59 6.33 2.11
N GLY A 95 2.91 6.47 2.21
CA GLY A 95 3.78 6.79 1.10
C GLY A 95 4.15 5.59 0.24
N THR A 96 3.65 4.39 0.52
CA THR A 96 4.00 3.15 -0.21
C THR A 96 2.81 2.21 -0.17
N ALA A 97 1.67 2.65 -0.72
CA ALA A 97 0.38 2.03 -0.46
C ALA A 97 0.33 0.53 -0.81
N GLY A 98 0.94 0.13 -1.92
CA GLY A 98 0.90 -1.24 -2.40
C GLY A 98 -0.54 -1.72 -2.57
N LEU A 99 -0.87 -2.86 -1.95
CA LEU A 99 -2.24 -3.41 -1.95
C LEU A 99 -3.15 -2.79 -0.87
N GLY A 100 -2.74 -1.69 -0.22
CA GLY A 100 -3.57 -0.94 0.75
C GLY A 100 -3.84 -1.66 2.07
N ARG A 101 -3.15 -2.76 2.38
CA ARG A 101 -3.46 -3.63 3.52
C ARG A 101 -3.25 -2.96 4.88
N ASP A 102 -2.13 -2.26 5.02
CA ASP A 102 -1.77 -1.57 6.27
C ASP A 102 -2.51 -0.22 6.39
N ALA A 103 -2.68 0.51 5.28
CA ALA A 103 -3.57 1.66 5.18
C ALA A 103 -5.01 1.35 5.62
N PHE A 104 -5.60 0.24 5.13
CA PHE A 104 -6.94 -0.18 5.51
C PHE A 104 -7.06 -0.50 7.00
N VAL A 105 -6.04 -1.12 7.60
CA VAL A 105 -6.01 -1.37 9.04
C VAL A 105 -6.07 -0.05 9.80
N LEU A 106 -5.25 0.94 9.45
CA LEU A 106 -5.27 2.25 10.10
C LEU A 106 -6.62 2.96 9.91
N ALA A 107 -7.20 2.93 8.71
CA ALA A 107 -8.50 3.53 8.42
C ALA A 107 -9.64 2.87 9.22
N SER A 108 -9.61 1.54 9.35
CA SER A 108 -10.58 0.78 10.15
C SER A 108 -10.51 1.10 11.64
N LEU A 109 -9.39 1.64 12.12
CA LEU A 109 -9.19 2.08 13.51
C LEU A 109 -9.50 3.56 13.73
N GLY A 110 -9.98 4.25 12.70
CA GLY A 110 -10.46 5.63 12.75
C GLY A 110 -9.60 6.63 11.99
N CYS A 111 -8.37 6.28 11.60
CA CYS A 111 -7.49 7.23 10.90
C CYS A 111 -8.10 7.67 9.56
N LYS A 112 -7.88 8.93 9.18
CA LYS A 112 -8.02 9.35 7.79
C LYS A 112 -6.69 9.07 7.09
N VAL A 113 -6.71 8.23 6.06
CA VAL A 113 -5.54 7.71 5.37
C VAL A 113 -5.55 8.15 3.90
N GLN A 114 -4.50 8.87 3.50
CA GLN A 114 -4.21 9.17 2.11
C GLN A 114 -3.09 8.25 1.64
N MET A 115 -3.34 7.48 0.60
CA MET A 115 -2.41 6.50 0.04
C MET A 115 -1.75 7.07 -1.21
N VAL A 116 -0.44 6.89 -1.34
CA VAL A 116 0.34 7.20 -2.53
C VAL A 116 0.86 5.90 -3.12
N GLU A 117 0.54 5.66 -4.38
CA GLU A 117 1.05 4.53 -5.15
C GLU A 117 1.63 5.06 -6.47
N ARG A 118 2.81 4.58 -6.83
CA ARG A 118 3.52 5.00 -8.05
C ARG A 118 3.27 4.05 -9.22
N HIS A 119 3.16 2.76 -8.92
CA HIS A 119 3.11 1.73 -9.93
C HIS A 119 1.69 1.66 -10.51
N PRO A 120 1.48 1.97 -11.81
CA PRO A 120 0.15 2.18 -12.37
C PRO A 120 -0.75 0.95 -12.27
N VAL A 121 -0.21 -0.25 -12.45
CA VAL A 121 -0.97 -1.51 -12.29
C VAL A 121 -1.41 -1.73 -10.84
N VAL A 122 -0.56 -1.39 -9.87
CA VAL A 122 -0.89 -1.55 -8.44
C VAL A 122 -1.94 -0.52 -8.05
N ALA A 123 -1.78 0.72 -8.52
CA ALA A 123 -2.76 1.78 -8.32
C ALA A 123 -4.12 1.41 -8.93
N ALA A 124 -4.15 0.81 -10.12
CA ALA A 124 -5.39 0.32 -10.75
C ALA A 124 -6.07 -0.78 -9.92
N LEU A 125 -5.30 -1.77 -9.43
CA LEU A 125 -5.83 -2.82 -8.54
C LEU A 125 -6.38 -2.25 -7.23
N LEU A 126 -5.68 -1.27 -6.65
CA LEU A 126 -6.10 -0.61 -5.41
C LEU A 126 -7.34 0.26 -5.62
N ASP A 127 -7.44 0.99 -6.74
CA ASP A 127 -8.61 1.78 -7.10
C ASP A 127 -9.85 0.90 -7.27
N ASP A 128 -9.74 -0.25 -7.96
CA ASP A 128 -10.80 -1.25 -8.08
C ASP A 128 -11.23 -1.79 -6.70
N GLY A 129 -10.26 -2.19 -5.86
CA GLY A 129 -10.52 -2.67 -4.51
C GLY A 129 -11.21 -1.64 -3.62
N LEU A 130 -10.81 -0.37 -3.73
CA LEU A 130 -11.45 0.74 -3.03
C LEU A 130 -12.87 1.00 -3.55
N ALA A 131 -13.08 0.97 -4.86
CA ALA A 131 -14.40 1.17 -5.46
C ALA A 131 -15.40 0.13 -4.94
N ARG A 132 -15.00 -1.16 -4.91
CA ARG A 132 -15.82 -2.23 -4.33
C ARG A 132 -16.04 -2.06 -2.84
N ALA A 133 -15.00 -1.71 -2.07
CA ALA A 133 -15.12 -1.48 -0.63
C ALA A 133 -16.06 -0.31 -0.28
N LYS A 134 -16.10 0.74 -1.09
CA LYS A 134 -17.01 1.89 -0.91
C LYS A 134 -18.48 1.53 -1.10
N GLN A 135 -18.77 0.46 -1.84
CA GLN A 135 -20.13 -0.04 -2.07
C GLN A 135 -20.58 -1.04 -0.99
N ASP A 136 -19.68 -1.47 -0.10
CA ASP A 136 -20.01 -2.44 0.94
C ASP A 136 -20.96 -1.85 2.00
N PRO A 137 -22.03 -2.55 2.41
CA PRO A 137 -22.98 -2.03 3.40
C PRO A 137 -22.40 -1.84 4.81
N GLU A 138 -21.39 -2.62 5.20
CA GLU A 138 -20.78 -2.57 6.54
C GLU A 138 -19.69 -1.48 6.60
N ILE A 139 -18.89 -1.34 5.53
CA ILE A 139 -17.70 -0.48 5.56
C ILE A 139 -17.72 0.70 4.60
N GLY A 140 -18.61 0.73 3.62
CA GLY A 140 -18.56 1.66 2.50
C GLY A 140 -18.58 3.13 2.89
N SER A 141 -19.41 3.50 3.87
CA SER A 141 -19.50 4.88 4.39
C SER A 141 -18.16 5.35 4.94
N TRP A 142 -17.56 4.61 5.89
CA TRP A 142 -16.31 5.07 6.50
C TRP A 142 -15.11 4.90 5.57
N VAL A 143 -15.11 3.93 4.65
CA VAL A 143 -14.05 3.82 3.62
C VAL A 143 -14.07 5.07 2.73
N SER A 144 -15.26 5.53 2.32
CA SER A 144 -15.42 6.73 1.49
C SER A 144 -14.92 8.00 2.18
N GLU A 145 -15.13 8.10 3.50
CA GLU A 145 -14.70 9.26 4.29
C GLU A 145 -13.21 9.25 4.63
N ARG A 146 -12.64 8.06 4.82
CA ARG A 146 -11.33 7.89 5.45
C ARG A 146 -10.23 7.44 4.51
N MET A 147 -10.52 6.95 3.31
CA MET A 147 -9.51 6.42 2.40
C MET A 147 -9.53 7.10 1.04
N SER A 148 -8.38 7.64 0.62
CA SER A 148 -8.19 8.21 -0.70
C SER A 148 -6.88 7.72 -1.32
N LEU A 149 -6.86 7.56 -2.65
CA LEU A 149 -5.68 7.16 -3.42
C LEU A 149 -5.18 8.33 -4.26
N ILE A 150 -3.87 8.56 -4.25
CA ILE A 150 -3.15 9.46 -5.15
C ILE A 150 -2.22 8.59 -6.00
N HIS A 151 -2.31 8.73 -7.32
CA HIS A 151 -1.36 8.15 -8.26
C HIS A 151 -0.20 9.12 -8.48
N ALA A 152 0.93 8.85 -7.85
CA ALA A 152 2.13 9.66 -7.99
C ALA A 152 3.36 8.90 -7.51
N SER A 153 4.55 9.30 -7.97
CA SER A 153 5.79 8.90 -7.29
C SER A 153 5.78 9.46 -5.88
N SER A 154 6.09 8.64 -4.88
CA SER A 154 6.15 9.11 -3.49
C SER A 154 7.27 10.12 -3.26
N HIS A 155 8.38 10.05 -4.01
CA HIS A 155 9.41 11.09 -3.95
C HIS A 155 8.82 12.45 -4.35
N ASP A 156 8.20 12.53 -5.53
CA ASP A 156 7.61 13.77 -6.04
C ASP A 156 6.43 14.23 -5.18
N ALA A 157 5.54 13.30 -4.81
CA ALA A 157 4.34 13.61 -4.04
C ALA A 157 4.68 14.10 -2.64
N LEU A 158 5.58 13.43 -1.92
CA LEU A 158 5.95 13.85 -0.56
C LEU A 158 6.59 15.24 -0.58
N ASP A 159 7.50 15.51 -1.52
CA ASP A 159 8.15 16.81 -1.66
C ASP A 159 7.15 17.92 -2.06
N GLN A 160 6.33 17.68 -3.08
CA GLN A 160 5.34 18.66 -3.54
C GLN A 160 4.31 18.95 -2.43
N LEU A 161 3.82 17.93 -1.74
CA LEU A 161 2.88 18.09 -0.62
C LEU A 161 3.54 18.79 0.58
N ALA A 162 4.84 18.55 0.83
CA ALA A 162 5.56 19.22 1.91
C ALA A 162 5.74 20.73 1.66
N GLN A 163 5.87 21.12 0.39
CA GLN A 163 6.02 22.50 -0.06
C GLN A 163 4.69 23.23 -0.26
N ASN A 164 3.59 22.50 -0.48
CA ASN A 164 2.26 23.09 -0.61
C ASN A 164 1.76 23.65 0.73
N ARG A 165 1.65 24.98 0.83
CA ARG A 165 1.22 25.67 2.05
C ARG A 165 -0.26 25.49 2.39
N GLU A 166 -1.09 25.18 1.39
CA GLU A 166 -2.52 24.93 1.58
C GLU A 166 -2.81 23.47 1.93
N PHE A 167 -1.82 22.59 1.75
CA PHE A 167 -1.95 21.20 2.12
C PHE A 167 -1.91 21.02 3.63
N VAL A 168 -2.96 20.41 4.19
CA VAL A 168 -3.01 20.03 5.60
C VAL A 168 -2.07 18.85 5.82
N LYS A 169 -0.91 19.12 6.41
CA LYS A 169 0.11 18.11 6.67
C LYS A 169 -0.43 17.00 7.58
N PRO A 170 -0.12 15.72 7.28
CA PRO A 170 -0.57 14.59 8.09
C PRO A 170 0.16 14.53 9.43
N ASP A 171 -0.47 13.97 10.44
CA ASP A 171 0.20 13.68 11.72
C ASP A 171 1.31 12.64 11.53
N VAL A 172 1.04 11.64 10.70
CA VAL A 172 1.90 10.48 10.47
C VAL A 172 2.17 10.29 9.00
N VAL A 173 3.43 10.06 8.63
CA VAL A 173 3.78 9.43 7.35
C VAL A 173 4.19 7.98 7.61
N TYR A 174 3.58 7.05 6.90
CA TYR A 174 3.86 5.61 6.96
C TYR A 174 4.59 5.16 5.69
N LEU A 175 5.64 4.36 5.85
CA LEU A 175 6.45 3.82 4.76
C LEU A 175 6.68 2.31 4.97
N ASP A 176 6.51 1.52 3.93
CA ASP A 176 6.78 0.09 3.81
C ASP A 176 7.29 -0.21 2.38
N PRO A 177 8.41 0.40 1.94
CA PRO A 177 8.96 0.13 0.62
C PRO A 177 9.37 -1.34 0.51
N MET A 178 9.27 -1.89 -0.70
CA MET A 178 9.64 -3.27 -1.00
C MET A 178 11.14 -3.46 -0.80
N TYR A 179 11.53 -4.00 0.36
CA TYR A 179 12.92 -4.24 0.71
C TYR A 179 13.56 -5.30 -0.20
N PRO A 180 14.79 -5.08 -0.72
CA PRO A 180 15.48 -6.09 -1.51
C PRO A 180 15.73 -7.36 -0.69
N HIS A 181 15.28 -8.51 -1.19
CA HIS A 181 15.62 -9.78 -0.54
C HIS A 181 17.13 -10.02 -0.70
N PRO A 182 17.86 -10.34 0.39
CA PRO A 182 19.29 -10.63 0.29
C PRO A 182 19.53 -11.79 -0.68
N GLU A 183 20.46 -11.62 -1.63
CA GLU A 183 20.83 -12.65 -2.61
C GLU A 183 21.21 -13.99 -1.93
N ASN A 184 21.72 -13.91 -0.70
CA ASN A 184 22.26 -15.02 0.07
C ASN A 184 21.19 -15.78 0.90
N LYS A 185 19.95 -15.30 0.98
CA LYS A 185 18.85 -16.08 1.58
C LYS A 185 18.18 -16.90 0.49
N LYS A 186 18.22 -18.24 0.62
CA LYS A 186 17.43 -19.16 -0.21
C LYS A 186 16.04 -18.56 -0.40
N LYS A 187 15.59 -18.37 -1.65
CA LYS A 187 14.21 -17.99 -2.01
C LYS A 187 13.27 -18.93 -1.25
N SER A 188 12.82 -18.52 -0.07
CA SER A 188 12.06 -19.44 0.76
C SER A 188 10.73 -19.62 0.01
N ALA A 189 10.38 -20.87 -0.30
CA ALA A 189 9.10 -21.22 -0.90
C ALA A 189 7.88 -20.79 -0.04
N LEU A 190 8.12 -20.21 1.14
CA LEU A 190 7.17 -19.74 2.14
C LEU A 190 6.77 -18.26 1.98
N VAL A 191 7.25 -17.57 0.95
CA VAL A 191 6.61 -16.31 0.54
C VAL A 191 5.25 -16.69 -0.04
N LYS A 192 4.16 -16.22 0.58
CA LYS A 192 2.79 -16.46 0.11
C LYS A 192 2.73 -16.16 -1.39
N LYS A 193 2.10 -17.03 -2.19
CA LYS A 193 2.04 -16.95 -3.67
C LYS A 193 1.80 -15.53 -4.19
N GLU A 194 0.89 -14.80 -3.55
CA GLU A 194 0.58 -13.39 -3.82
C GLU A 194 1.82 -12.48 -3.80
N MET A 195 2.65 -12.58 -2.75
CA MET A 195 3.84 -11.75 -2.61
C MET A 195 4.90 -12.06 -3.66
N ARG A 196 4.92 -13.29 -4.21
CA ARG A 196 5.85 -13.67 -5.28
C ARG A 196 5.49 -13.00 -6.60
N VAL A 197 4.22 -13.07 -7.01
CA VAL A 197 3.73 -12.41 -8.23
C VAL A 197 3.89 -10.89 -8.11
N PHE A 198 3.55 -10.32 -6.94
CA PHE A 198 3.68 -8.89 -6.69
C PHE A 198 5.14 -8.42 -6.74
N GLN A 199 6.07 -9.16 -6.14
CA GLN A 199 7.52 -8.86 -6.21
C GLN A 199 8.07 -8.98 -7.64
N SER A 200 7.61 -9.96 -8.43
CA SER A 200 8.04 -10.08 -9.83
C SER A 200 7.50 -8.96 -10.72
N LEU A 201 6.38 -8.34 -10.36
CA LEU A 201 5.81 -7.20 -11.09
C LEU A 201 6.52 -5.90 -10.73
N VAL A 202 6.63 -5.59 -9.43
CA VAL A 202 7.07 -4.27 -8.94
C VAL A 202 8.60 -4.19 -8.80
N GLY A 203 9.27 -5.31 -8.54
CA GLY A 203 10.69 -5.32 -8.21
C GLY A 203 10.97 -4.83 -6.77
N ALA A 204 12.24 -4.50 -6.50
CA ALA A 204 12.66 -3.90 -5.24
C ALA A 204 12.74 -2.38 -5.38
N ASP A 205 12.41 -1.66 -4.31
CA ASP A 205 12.50 -0.19 -4.27
C ASP A 205 13.94 0.21 -3.95
N LEU A 206 14.77 0.30 -4.99
CA LEU A 206 16.20 0.67 -4.86
C LEU A 206 16.41 2.12 -4.42
N ASP A 207 15.38 2.96 -4.57
CA ASP A 207 15.35 4.37 -4.21
C ASP A 207 14.71 4.64 -2.84
N ALA A 208 14.33 3.58 -2.11
CA ALA A 208 13.58 3.69 -0.85
C ALA A 208 14.21 4.61 0.20
N ASP A 209 15.54 4.68 0.27
CA ASP A 209 16.25 5.52 1.24
C ASP A 209 15.93 7.01 1.06
N GLY A 210 15.69 7.45 -0.18
CA GLY A 210 15.30 8.83 -0.49
C GLY A 210 13.88 9.20 -0.03
N LEU A 211 13.10 8.27 0.53
CA LEU A 211 11.75 8.55 1.05
C LEU A 211 11.78 9.14 2.47
N LEU A 212 12.86 8.92 3.24
CA LEU A 212 12.85 9.25 4.66
C LEU A 212 12.84 10.76 4.92
N GLU A 213 13.73 11.51 4.27
CA GLU A 213 13.83 12.96 4.42
C GLU A 213 12.54 13.71 4.07
N PRO A 214 11.91 13.48 2.90
CA PRO A 214 10.66 14.14 2.56
C PRO A 214 9.51 13.72 3.50
N ALA A 215 9.47 12.45 3.93
CA ALA A 215 8.51 12.00 4.94
C ALA A 215 8.68 12.72 6.28
N LEU A 216 9.94 12.92 6.72
CA LEU A 216 10.25 13.68 7.92
C LEU A 216 9.88 15.15 7.76
N ALA A 217 10.03 15.77 6.59
CA ALA A 217 9.61 17.15 6.35
C ALA A 217 8.07 17.31 6.35
N LEU A 218 7.35 16.29 5.87
CA LEU A 218 5.91 16.31 5.72
C LEU A 218 5.14 16.01 7.02
N ALA A 219 5.52 14.96 7.76
CA ALA A 219 4.78 14.54 8.96
C ALA A 219 4.84 15.60 10.06
N THR A 220 3.72 15.93 10.71
CA THR A 220 3.74 16.89 11.83
C THR A 220 4.17 16.25 13.14
N LYS A 221 3.99 14.93 13.31
CA LYS A 221 4.26 14.25 14.59
C LYS A 221 5.24 13.09 14.51
N ARG A 222 5.15 12.21 13.50
CA ARG A 222 6.10 11.09 13.36
C ARG A 222 6.13 10.48 11.96
N VAL A 223 7.25 9.84 11.65
CA VAL A 223 7.36 8.91 10.52
C VAL A 223 7.46 7.49 11.06
N VAL A 224 6.75 6.56 10.43
CA VAL A 224 6.76 5.14 10.76
C VAL A 224 7.25 4.37 9.55
N VAL A 225 8.32 3.61 9.71
CA VAL A 225 8.88 2.77 8.65
C VAL A 225 8.79 1.30 9.06
N LYS A 226 8.08 0.49 8.29
CA LYS A 226 8.05 -0.96 8.48
C LYS A 226 9.29 -1.58 7.84
N ARG A 227 9.97 -2.45 8.57
CA ARG A 227 11.20 -3.12 8.15
C ARG A 227 11.16 -4.60 8.52
N PRO A 228 11.69 -5.51 7.68
CA PRO A 228 12.06 -6.84 8.14
C PRO A 228 12.96 -6.76 9.37
N ASP A 229 12.85 -7.74 10.27
CA ASP A 229 13.65 -7.81 11.50
C ASP A 229 15.17 -7.68 11.25
N TYR A 230 15.66 -8.28 10.16
CA TYR A 230 17.08 -8.26 9.76
C TYR A 230 17.51 -7.04 8.92
N ALA A 231 16.59 -6.18 8.47
CA ALA A 231 16.94 -5.08 7.57
C ALA A 231 17.58 -3.92 8.35
N ASN A 232 18.53 -3.20 7.74
CA ASN A 232 19.07 -1.96 8.29
C ASN A 232 17.96 -0.89 8.45
N TRP A 233 18.25 0.22 9.12
CA TRP A 233 17.34 1.37 9.12
C TRP A 233 17.25 2.01 7.74
N LEU A 234 16.12 2.65 7.45
CA LEU A 234 15.95 3.37 6.19
C LEU A 234 16.92 4.56 6.15
N ASN A 235 17.62 4.74 5.02
CA ASN A 235 18.65 5.76 4.83
C ASN A 235 19.75 5.72 5.91
N GLU A 236 19.99 4.56 6.52
CA GLU A 236 20.91 4.36 7.65
C GLU A 236 20.63 5.25 8.89
N GLN A 237 19.47 5.89 8.96
CA GLN A 237 19.13 6.80 10.05
C GLN A 237 18.46 6.06 11.21
N LYS A 238 19.04 6.16 12.40
CA LYS A 238 18.51 5.54 13.62
C LYS A 238 17.13 6.10 14.00
N PRO A 239 16.09 5.27 14.18
CA PRO A 239 14.80 5.75 14.67
C PRO A 239 14.86 6.11 16.15
N SER A 240 13.93 6.96 16.60
CA SER A 240 13.79 7.32 18.02
C SER A 240 13.44 6.12 18.89
N MET A 241 12.62 5.21 18.34
CA MET A 241 12.27 3.93 18.95
C MET A 241 11.87 2.93 17.87
N ALA A 242 11.80 1.65 18.20
CA ALA A 242 11.26 0.61 17.35
C ALA A 242 10.18 -0.20 18.09
N ILE A 243 9.15 -0.63 17.36
CA ILE A 243 8.15 -1.58 17.86
C ILE A 243 8.37 -2.90 17.14
N GLU A 244 8.92 -3.87 17.88
CA GLU A 244 9.25 -5.18 17.34
C GLU A 244 8.04 -6.12 17.28
N THR A 245 8.01 -6.98 16.26
CA THR A 245 7.11 -8.11 16.15
C THR A 245 7.90 -9.37 15.78
N LYS A 246 7.22 -10.52 15.62
CA LYS A 246 7.88 -11.80 15.33
C LYS A 246 8.69 -11.83 14.02
N LYS A 247 8.33 -11.04 13.00
CA LYS A 247 8.93 -11.11 11.65
C LYS A 247 9.35 -9.76 11.06
N ASN A 248 8.96 -8.67 11.72
CA ASN A 248 9.24 -7.32 11.27
C ASN A 248 9.28 -6.39 12.48
N ARG A 249 9.69 -5.15 12.25
CA ARG A 249 9.58 -4.07 13.22
C ARG A 249 9.04 -2.81 12.54
N PHE A 250 8.59 -1.89 13.37
CA PHE A 250 8.22 -0.53 12.95
C PHE A 250 9.21 0.43 13.58
N ASP A 251 10.10 0.99 12.75
CA ASP A 251 11.03 2.05 13.10
C ASP A 251 10.23 3.36 13.19
N VAL A 252 10.30 4.06 14.32
CA VAL A 252 9.49 5.27 14.59
C VAL A 252 10.41 6.46 14.83
N TYR A 253 10.28 7.47 13.97
CA TYR A 253 10.97 8.75 14.05
C TYR A 253 10.02 9.78 14.66
N VAL A 254 10.21 10.11 15.94
CA VAL A 254 9.30 10.99 16.69
C VAL A 254 9.71 12.45 16.50
N LYS A 255 8.79 13.28 16.02
CA LYS A 255 8.96 14.74 15.89
C LYS A 255 8.24 15.52 16.99
N ALA A 256 7.05 15.06 17.39
CA ALA A 256 6.24 15.70 18.43
C ALA A 256 5.29 14.68 19.08
N SER A 257 4.71 15.04 20.23
CA SER A 257 3.69 14.24 20.90
C SER A 257 2.38 14.20 20.09
N MET A 258 1.72 13.03 20.12
CA MET A 258 0.28 12.93 19.78
C MET A 258 -0.49 13.75 20.82
N ALA A 259 -1.43 14.57 20.36
CA ALA A 259 -2.34 15.33 21.23
C ALA A 259 -3.43 14.41 21.80
#